data_AF-A0A0M4M9B0-F1
#
_entry.id   AF-A0A0M4M9B0-F1
#
_cell.length_a   1.000
_cell.length_b   1.000
_cell.length_c   1.000
_cell.angle_alpha   90.00
_cell.angle_beta   90.00
_cell.angle_gamma   90.00
#
_symmetry.space_group_name_H-M   'P 1'
#
loop_
_entity.id
_entity.type
_entity.pdbx_description
1 polymer ?
#
loop_
_entity_poly.entity_id
_entity_poly.type
_entity_poly.pdbx_seq_one_letter_code
_entity_poly.pdbx_strand_id
1 'polypeptide(L)'
;MKAKMHELAARFAAQVGNYRAVLEQAMNANDLGEVQALAHKLAGIAPMFGYENVGNAALDLEDAVSAGENHSAAAQQLDFLLASIEA
;
A
#
# COMPACT_ATOMS: atom_id res chain seq x y z
N MET A 1 -6.80 17.87 18.10
CA MET A 1 -7.00 17.02 16.90
C MET A 1 -5.75 16.94 16.02
N LYS A 2 -5.11 18.08 15.65
CA LYS A 2 -3.88 18.12 14.83
C LYS A 2 -2.71 17.23 15.31
N ALA A 3 -2.44 17.19 16.62
CA ALA A 3 -1.32 16.42 17.19
C ALA A 3 -1.50 14.90 17.06
N LYS A 4 -2.73 14.40 17.22
CA LYS A 4 -3.05 12.97 17.14
C LYS A 4 -2.96 12.45 15.71
N MET A 5 -3.27 13.29 14.71
CA MET A 5 -3.11 12.96 13.29
C MET A 5 -1.63 12.92 12.87
N HIS A 6 -0.80 13.83 13.38
CA HIS A 6 0.65 13.80 13.13
C HIS A 6 1.32 12.54 13.70
N GLU A 7 0.94 12.13 14.91
CA GLU A 7 1.47 10.91 15.53
C GLU A 7 1.05 9.65 14.75
N LEU A 8 -0.20 9.61 14.28
CA LEU A 8 -0.70 8.52 13.45
C LEU A 8 0.05 8.47 12.09
N ALA A 9 0.22 9.60 11.41
CA ALA A 9 0.96 9.66 10.15
C ALA A 9 2.43 9.23 10.31
N ALA A 10 3.09 9.62 11.40
CA ALA A 10 4.45 9.18 11.72
C ALA A 10 4.57 7.67 11.90
N ARG A 11 3.56 7.02 12.49
CA ARG A 11 3.53 5.55 12.62
C ARG A 11 3.36 4.86 11.27
N PHE A 12 2.54 5.43 10.39
CA PHE A 12 2.40 4.90 9.02
C PHE A 12 3.71 5.02 8.25
N ALA A 13 4.33 6.22 8.25
CA ALA A 13 5.63 6.45 7.61
C ALA A 13 6.73 5.50 8.13
N ALA A 14 6.77 5.23 9.43
CA ALA A 14 7.72 4.27 10.02
C ALA A 14 7.50 2.82 9.57
N GLN A 15 6.33 2.48 9.02
CA GLN A 15 5.98 1.15 8.52
C GLN A 15 6.07 1.03 6.99
N VAL A 16 6.22 2.14 6.26
CA VAL A 16 6.23 2.16 4.80
C VAL A 16 7.28 1.21 4.22
N GLY A 17 8.51 1.26 4.72
CA GLY A 17 9.57 0.35 4.25
C GLY A 17 9.25 -1.13 4.42
N ASN A 18 8.53 -1.49 5.49
CA ASN A 18 8.05 -2.87 5.69
C ASN A 18 6.97 -3.23 4.67
N TYR A 19 6.02 -2.33 4.39
CA TYR A 19 4.99 -2.57 3.39
C TYR A 19 5.60 -2.75 1.99
N ARG A 20 6.59 -1.95 1.63
CA ARG A 20 7.31 -2.06 0.35
C ARG A 20 8.03 -3.41 0.23
N ALA A 21 8.76 -3.82 1.27
CA ALA A 21 9.45 -5.10 1.30
C ALA A 21 8.49 -6.30 1.18
N VAL A 22 7.33 -6.25 1.87
CA VAL A 22 6.30 -7.29 1.77
C VAL A 22 5.70 -7.33 0.36
N LEU A 23 5.38 -6.17 -0.23
CA LEU A 23 4.85 -6.08 -1.59
C LEU A 23 5.83 -6.67 -2.61
N GLU A 24 7.10 -6.27 -2.55
CA GLU A 24 8.14 -6.78 -3.44
C GLU A 24 8.31 -8.30 -3.30
N GLN A 25 8.38 -8.81 -2.07
CA GLN A 25 8.51 -10.24 -1.81
C GLN A 25 7.30 -11.02 -2.35
N ALA A 26 6.08 -10.57 -2.09
CA ALA A 26 4.86 -11.22 -2.53
C ALA A 26 4.74 -11.24 -4.06
N MET A 27 5.05 -10.12 -4.72
CA MET A 27 5.09 -10.02 -6.18
C MET A 27 6.13 -10.97 -6.80
N ASN A 28 7.34 -11.03 -6.24
CA ASN A 28 8.41 -11.92 -6.72
C ASN A 28 8.07 -13.41 -6.51
N ALA A 29 7.32 -13.74 -5.46
CA ALA A 29 6.86 -15.10 -5.18
C ALA A 29 5.61 -15.51 -5.97
N ASN A 30 4.96 -14.58 -6.69
CA ASN A 30 3.60 -14.74 -7.22
C ASN A 30 2.58 -15.15 -6.13
N ASP A 31 2.79 -14.67 -4.89
CA ASP A 31 1.87 -14.91 -3.78
C ASP A 31 0.73 -13.89 -3.83
N LEU A 32 -0.23 -14.15 -4.72
CA LEU A 32 -1.38 -13.26 -4.94
C LEU A 32 -2.24 -13.09 -3.68
N GLY A 33 -2.24 -14.07 -2.78
CA GLY A 33 -2.95 -13.97 -1.50
C GLY A 33 -2.34 -12.89 -0.61
N GLU A 34 -1.01 -12.89 -0.47
CA GLU A 34 -0.29 -11.87 0.30
C GLU A 34 -0.37 -10.48 -0.36
N VAL A 35 -0.28 -10.41 -1.70
CA VAL A 35 -0.46 -9.15 -2.44
C VAL A 35 -1.84 -8.56 -2.15
N GLN A 36 -2.90 -9.37 -2.27
CA GLN A 36 -4.27 -8.92 -2.01
C GLN A 36 -4.47 -8.49 -0.56
N ALA A 37 -3.94 -9.26 0.41
CA ALA A 37 -4.06 -8.94 1.84
C ALA A 37 -3.36 -7.63 2.20
N LEU A 38 -2.17 -7.39 1.63
CA LEU A 38 -1.44 -6.14 1.83
C LEU A 38 -2.18 -4.96 1.18
N ALA A 39 -2.66 -5.13 -0.05
CA ALA A 39 -3.41 -4.13 -0.79
C ALA A 39 -4.68 -3.72 -0.02
N HIS A 40 -5.49 -4.69 0.40
CA HIS A 40 -6.69 -4.46 1.22
C HIS A 40 -6.40 -3.67 2.49
N LYS A 41 -5.35 -4.06 3.21
CA LYS A 41 -4.92 -3.36 4.42
C LYS A 41 -4.56 -1.90 4.13
N LEU A 42 -3.76 -1.65 3.11
CA LEU A 42 -3.31 -0.30 2.75
C LEU A 42 -4.46 0.58 2.24
N ALA A 43 -5.40 0.02 1.48
CA ALA A 43 -6.63 0.69 1.04
C ALA A 43 -7.44 1.20 2.24
N GLY A 44 -7.56 0.38 3.29
CA GLY A 44 -8.29 0.75 4.51
C GLY A 44 -7.58 1.79 5.38
N ILE A 45 -6.26 1.63 5.58
CA ILE A 45 -5.55 2.44 6.60
C ILE A 45 -4.92 3.72 6.04
N ALA A 46 -4.41 3.73 4.81
CA ALA A 46 -3.64 4.86 4.28
C ALA A 46 -4.43 6.18 4.22
N PRO A 47 -5.72 6.21 3.79
CA PRO A 47 -6.54 7.42 3.82
C PRO A 47 -6.74 7.98 5.24
N MET A 48 -6.81 7.12 6.26
CA MET A 48 -6.93 7.56 7.66
C MET A 48 -5.73 8.38 8.14
N PHE A 49 -4.59 8.26 7.45
CA PHE A 49 -3.34 8.97 7.72
C PHE A 49 -3.11 10.16 6.77
N GLY A 50 -4.06 10.45 5.87
CA GLY A 50 -3.93 11.52 4.87
C GLY A 50 -3.26 11.09 3.56
N TYR A 51 -3.03 9.80 3.34
CA TYR A 51 -2.45 9.26 2.12
C TYR A 51 -3.53 8.67 1.20
N GLU A 52 -4.47 9.51 0.75
CA GLU A 52 -5.59 9.07 -0.12
C GLU A 52 -5.09 8.41 -1.41
N ASN A 53 -4.04 8.93 -2.03
CA ASN A 53 -3.46 8.37 -3.25
C ASN A 53 -2.93 6.93 -3.03
N VAL A 54 -2.34 6.65 -1.86
CA VAL A 54 -1.90 5.29 -1.51
C VAL A 54 -3.10 4.37 -1.33
N GLY A 55 -4.15 4.86 -0.66
CA GLY A 55 -5.38 4.09 -0.49
C GLY A 55 -6.02 3.70 -1.82
N ASN A 56 -6.13 4.65 -2.76
CA ASN A 56 -6.68 4.39 -4.09
C ASN A 56 -5.81 3.42 -4.90
N ALA A 57 -4.48 3.61 -4.93
CA ALA A 57 -3.60 2.68 -5.64
C ALA A 57 -3.59 1.27 -5.03
N ALA A 58 -3.78 1.16 -3.71
CA ALA A 58 -3.91 -0.12 -3.05
C ALA A 58 -5.25 -0.80 -3.40
N LEU A 59 -6.34 -0.04 -3.51
CA LEU A 59 -7.62 -0.57 -3.98
C LEU A 59 -7.53 -1.05 -5.44
N ASP A 60 -6.90 -0.27 -6.33
CA ASP A 60 -6.69 -0.66 -7.72
C ASP A 60 -5.89 -1.98 -7.83
N LEU A 61 -4.89 -2.17 -6.96
CA LEU A 61 -4.12 -3.41 -6.88
C LEU A 61 -4.96 -4.57 -6.35
N GLU A 62 -5.75 -4.36 -5.29
CA GLU A 62 -6.65 -5.38 -4.73
C GLU A 62 -7.64 -5.86 -5.79
N ASP A 63 -8.26 -4.93 -6.52
CA ASP A 63 -9.24 -5.22 -7.57
C ASP A 63 -8.60 -5.98 -8.74
N ALA A 64 -7.42 -5.54 -9.21
CA ALA A 64 -6.70 -6.22 -10.30
C ALA A 64 -6.31 -7.67 -9.93
N VAL A 65 -5.86 -7.90 -8.69
CA VAL A 65 -5.52 -9.24 -8.20
C VAL A 65 -6.78 -10.10 -8.05
N SER A 66 -7.85 -9.54 -7.48
CA SER A 66 -9.14 -10.23 -7.29
C SER A 66 -9.78 -10.64 -8.63
N ALA A 67 -9.68 -9.79 -9.64
CA ALA A 67 -10.18 -10.05 -10.99
C ALA A 67 -9.29 -11.01 -11.81
N GLY A 68 -8.11 -11.38 -11.32
CA GLY A 68 -7.13 -12.15 -12.08
C GLY A 68 -6.55 -11.38 -13.27
N GLU A 69 -6.57 -10.05 -13.21
CA GLU A 69 -6.07 -9.16 -14.24
C GLU A 69 -4.56 -8.91 -14.07
N ASN A 70 -3.96 -8.22 -15.05
CA ASN A 70 -2.57 -7.79 -14.93
C ASN A 70 -2.43 -6.72 -13.84
N HIS A 71 -1.86 -7.12 -12.71
CA HIS A 71 -1.68 -6.31 -11.51
C HIS A 71 -0.28 -5.69 -11.40
N SER A 72 0.61 -5.91 -12.38
CA SER A 72 2.01 -5.43 -12.31
C SER A 72 2.09 -3.90 -12.28
N ALA A 73 1.28 -3.22 -13.09
CA ALA A 73 1.26 -1.75 -13.14
C ALA A 73 0.70 -1.14 -11.84
N ALA A 74 -0.37 -1.74 -11.30
CA ALA A 74 -0.95 -1.30 -10.03
C ALA A 74 0.03 -1.49 -8.86
N ALA A 75 0.75 -2.61 -8.83
CA ALA A 75 1.79 -2.87 -7.83
C ALA A 75 2.95 -1.86 -7.91
N GLN A 76 3.42 -1.54 -9.12
CA GLN A 76 4.46 -0.52 -9.33
C GLN A 76 3.99 0.88 -8.90
N GLN A 77 2.74 1.23 -9.20
CA GLN A 77 2.17 2.50 -8.78
C GLN A 77 2.08 2.61 -7.26
N LEU A 78 1.66 1.53 -6.58
CA LEU A 78 1.59 1.47 -5.13
C LEU A 78 2.99 1.60 -4.50
N ASP A 79 4.00 0.87 -5.01
CA ASP A 79 5.38 0.99 -4.51
C ASP A 79 5.94 2.40 -4.70
N PHE A 80 5.71 3.02 -5.86
CA PHE A 80 6.14 4.40 -6.12
C PHE A 80 5.56 5.40 -5.10
N LEU A 81 4.26 5.28 -4.81
CA LEU A 81 3.60 6.16 -3.84
C LEU A 81 4.10 5.90 -2.41
N LEU A 82 4.31 4.64 -2.04
CA LEU A 82 4.92 4.29 -0.76
C LEU A 82 6.34 4.88 -0.65
N ALA A 83 7.18 4.74 -1.68
CA ALA A 83 8.52 5.32 -1.69
C ALA A 83 8.52 6.85 -1.49
N SER A 84 7.49 7.55 -1.98
CA SER A 84 7.38 9.00 -1.81
C SER A 84 7.11 9.46 -0.38
N ILE A 85 6.76 8.54 0.54
CA ILE A 85 6.52 8.84 1.96
C ILE A 85 7.81 8.75 2.78
N GLU A 86 8.82 8.02 2.28
CA GLU A 86 10.12 7.88 2.95
C GLU A 86 11.05 9.11 2.75
N ALA A 87 10.75 9.96 1.77
CA ALA A 87 11.54 11.14 1.38
C ALA A 87 11.06 12.44 2.06
#